data_AF-A0A932TXN9-F1
#
_entry.id   AF-A0A932TXN9-F1
#
_cell.length_a   1.000
_cell.length_b   1.000
_cell.length_c   1.000
_cell.angle_alpha   90.00
_cell.angle_beta   90.00
_cell.angle_gamma   90.00
#
_symmetry.space_group_name_H-M   'P 1'
#
loop_
_entity.id
_entity.type
_entity.pdbx_description
1 polymer ?
#
loop_
_entity_poly.entity_id
_entity_poly.type
_entity_poly.pdbx_seq_one_letter_code
_entity_poly.pdbx_strand_id
1 'polypeptide(L)'
;MPSYTTITVRNTTGERANDLHLAFDQVVEVLAVGELSPGDRRAGYTLEGDGTETIDISAISAGAGGAIDIRVKGREPNRPSVIRNNSHWTRDGQDVGPVALGPLPGGAQSEGKRGARKRGRTKRA
;
A
#
# COMPACT_ATOMS: atom_id res chain seq x y z
N MET A 1 -4.16 -9.05 19.89
CA MET A 1 -4.16 -9.53 18.48
C MET A 1 -2.94 -8.94 17.80
N PRO A 2 -2.14 -9.72 17.04
CA PRO A 2 -1.08 -9.12 16.24
C PRO A 2 -1.73 -8.14 15.25
N SER A 3 -1.38 -6.86 15.34
CA SER A 3 -1.89 -5.83 14.46
C SER A 3 -1.18 -5.94 13.11
N TYR A 4 -1.91 -6.34 12.08
CA TYR A 4 -1.42 -6.23 10.71
C TYR A 4 -1.72 -4.84 10.16
N THR A 5 -1.00 -4.47 9.11
CA THR A 5 -1.19 -3.25 8.34
C THR A 5 -1.59 -3.61 6.93
N THR A 6 -2.70 -3.03 6.46
CA THR A 6 -3.05 -3.05 5.04
C THR A 6 -2.43 -1.86 4.34
N ILE A 7 -1.80 -2.11 3.20
CA ILE A 7 -1.13 -1.13 2.36
C ILE A 7 -1.71 -1.25 0.96
N THR A 8 -2.26 -0.18 0.43
CA THR A 8 -2.76 -0.13 -0.95
C THR A 8 -1.67 0.44 -1.85
N VAL A 9 -1.14 -0.41 -2.73
CA VAL A 9 -0.12 -0.05 -3.72
C VAL A 9 -0.80 0.16 -5.06
N ARG A 10 -0.55 1.28 -5.72
CA ARG A 10 -1.11 1.65 -7.02
C ARG A 10 -0.03 1.69 -8.08
N ASN A 11 -0.35 1.14 -9.24
CA ASN A 11 0.44 1.28 -10.45
C ASN A 11 0.04 2.57 -11.17
N THR A 12 0.79 3.65 -10.97
CA THR A 12 0.58 4.94 -11.63
C THR A 12 1.54 5.18 -12.79
N THR A 13 2.27 4.16 -13.24
CA THR A 13 3.32 4.28 -14.27
C THR A 13 2.78 4.56 -15.66
N GLY A 14 1.48 4.34 -15.90
CA GLY A 14 0.86 4.42 -17.22
C GLY A 14 1.01 3.14 -18.03
N GLU A 15 1.74 2.16 -17.52
CA GLU A 15 1.97 0.86 -18.16
C GLU A 15 1.40 -0.28 -17.30
N ARG A 16 1.23 -1.45 -17.93
CA ARG A 16 0.91 -2.68 -17.19
C ARG A 16 2.19 -3.23 -16.56
N ALA A 17 2.10 -3.66 -15.30
CA ALA A 17 3.18 -4.32 -14.58
C ALA A 17 2.76 -5.73 -14.13
N ASN A 18 3.74 -6.63 -14.01
CA ASN A 18 3.54 -8.00 -13.55
C ASN A 18 4.34 -8.38 -12.30
N ASP A 19 5.26 -7.53 -11.85
CA ASP A 19 5.87 -7.67 -10.53
C ASP A 19 5.89 -6.36 -9.76
N LEU A 20 5.90 -6.51 -8.44
CA LEU A 20 5.93 -5.43 -7.47
C LEU A 20 7.04 -5.70 -6.45
N HIS A 21 7.93 -4.73 -6.32
CA HIS A 21 9.08 -4.75 -5.41
C HIS A 21 8.82 -3.73 -4.30
N LEU A 22 8.82 -4.18 -3.05
CA LEU A 22 8.52 -3.34 -1.88
C LEU A 22 9.65 -3.41 -0.87
N ALA A 23 10.14 -2.24 -0.48
CA ALA A 23 11.05 -2.07 0.64
C ALA A 23 10.30 -1.51 1.86
N PHE A 24 10.66 -1.97 3.05
CA PHE A 24 10.09 -1.59 4.32
C PHE A 24 11.15 -1.03 5.26
N ASP A 25 10.71 -0.23 6.24
CA ASP A 25 11.55 0.31 7.31
C ASP A 25 11.91 -0.70 8.41
N GLN A 26 11.41 -1.93 8.29
CA GLN A 26 11.63 -3.03 9.20
C GLN A 26 11.32 -4.36 8.51
N VAL A 27 11.73 -5.47 9.14
CA VAL A 27 11.35 -6.81 8.71
C VAL A 27 9.84 -7.02 8.80
N VAL A 28 9.24 -7.55 7.73
CA VAL A 28 7.80 -7.80 7.64
C VAL A 28 7.47 -9.21 7.14
N GLU A 29 6.31 -9.69 7.55
CA GLU A 29 5.67 -10.94 7.07
C GLU A 29 4.45 -10.59 6.21
N VAL A 30 4.33 -11.16 5.01
CA VAL A 30 3.15 -10.97 4.15
C VAL A 30 2.06 -11.96 4.51
N LEU A 31 0.93 -11.43 4.96
CA LEU A 31 -0.23 -12.23 5.32
C LEU A 31 -1.18 -12.46 4.13
N ALA A 32 -1.30 -11.46 3.24
CA ALA A 32 -2.14 -11.56 2.05
C ALA A 32 -1.76 -10.53 0.97
N VAL A 33 -1.97 -10.91 -0.30
CA VAL A 33 -1.99 -10.02 -1.45
C VAL A 33 -3.39 -10.06 -2.07
N GLY A 34 -4.04 -8.90 -2.14
CA GLY A 34 -5.48 -8.78 -2.35
C GLY A 34 -6.24 -9.47 -1.21
N GLU A 35 -6.95 -10.55 -1.55
CA GLU A 35 -7.75 -11.34 -0.60
C GLU A 35 -7.14 -12.71 -0.29
N LEU A 36 -6.03 -13.06 -0.95
CA LEU A 36 -5.44 -14.40 -0.90
C LEU A 36 -4.17 -14.39 -0.05
N SER A 37 -3.99 -15.44 0.76
CA SER A 37 -2.74 -15.66 1.48
C SER A 37 -1.71 -16.37 0.60
N PRO A 38 -0.40 -16.23 0.88
CA PRO A 38 0.64 -16.89 0.08
C PRO A 38 0.54 -18.41 0.02
N GLY A 39 -0.10 -19.04 1.02
CA GLY A 39 -0.35 -20.49 1.05
C GLY A 39 -1.66 -20.95 0.41
N ASP A 40 -2.52 -20.04 -0.05
CA ASP A 40 -3.77 -20.43 -0.73
C ASP A 40 -3.44 -20.98 -2.13
N ARG A 41 -4.01 -22.15 -2.48
CA ARG A 41 -3.80 -22.78 -3.81
C ARG A 41 -4.32 -21.93 -4.96
N ARG A 42 -5.18 -20.94 -4.69
CA ARG A 42 -5.71 -19.97 -5.66
C ARG A 42 -4.83 -18.74 -5.80
N ALA A 43 -3.80 -18.57 -4.95
CA ALA A 43 -2.84 -17.48 -5.09
C ALA A 43 -2.14 -17.62 -6.45
N GLY A 44 -2.50 -16.74 -7.38
CA GLY A 44 -1.92 -16.68 -8.72
C GLY A 44 -0.59 -15.91 -8.77
N TYR A 45 0.02 -15.63 -7.62
CA TYR A 45 1.24 -14.84 -7.47
C TYR A 45 2.33 -15.65 -6.76
N THR A 46 3.58 -15.28 -7.00
CA THR A 46 4.74 -15.78 -6.26
C THR A 46 5.19 -14.72 -5.27
N LEU A 47 5.64 -15.16 -4.09
CA LEU A 47 6.14 -14.29 -3.03
C LEU A 47 7.57 -14.69 -2.67
N GLU A 48 8.49 -13.73 -2.72
CA GLU A 48 9.87 -13.87 -2.25
C GLU A 48 10.20 -12.76 -1.24
N GLY A 49 11.20 -12.99 -0.39
CA GLY A 49 11.62 -12.01 0.62
C GLY A 49 10.69 -11.90 1.84
N ASP A 50 9.76 -12.83 2.03
CA ASP A 50 8.92 -12.90 3.24
C ASP A 50 9.78 -13.08 4.51
N GLY A 51 9.51 -12.29 5.54
CA GLY A 51 10.35 -12.23 6.73
C GLY A 51 11.64 -11.42 6.55
N THR A 52 11.69 -10.50 5.57
CA THR A 52 12.80 -9.56 5.36
C THR A 52 12.31 -8.11 5.21
N GLU A 53 13.22 -7.17 4.94
CA GLU A 53 12.89 -5.75 4.68
C GLU A 53 12.49 -5.49 3.22
N THR A 54 12.75 -6.44 2.31
CA THR A 54 12.47 -6.32 0.87
C THR A 54 11.63 -7.51 0.41
N ILE A 55 10.49 -7.24 -0.21
CA ILE A 55 9.55 -8.26 -0.67
C ILE A 55 9.32 -8.08 -2.16
N ASP A 56 9.38 -9.21 -2.87
CA ASP A 56 9.07 -9.28 -4.29
C ASP A 56 7.80 -10.10 -4.50
N ILE A 57 6.86 -9.53 -5.25
CA ILE A 57 5.57 -10.14 -5.56
C ILE A 57 5.44 -10.23 -7.08
N SER A 58 5.58 -11.44 -7.61
CA SER A 58 5.58 -11.72 -9.05
C SER A 58 4.28 -12.38 -9.52
N ALA A 59 4.09 -12.38 -10.84
CA ALA A 59 2.90 -12.94 -11.52
C ALA A 59 1.58 -12.29 -11.09
N ILE A 60 1.65 -11.08 -10.54
CA ILE A 60 0.48 -10.23 -10.33
C ILE A 60 0.12 -9.52 -11.63
N SER A 61 -1.07 -8.91 -11.68
CA SER A 61 -1.45 -8.12 -12.85
C SER A 61 -2.05 -6.79 -12.40
N ALA A 62 -1.23 -5.75 -12.46
CA ALA A 62 -1.67 -4.38 -12.24
C ALA A 62 -1.67 -3.62 -13.57
N GLY A 63 -2.86 -3.40 -14.13
CA GLY A 63 -3.02 -2.47 -15.26
C GLY A 63 -2.68 -1.03 -14.84
N ALA A 64 -2.58 -0.13 -15.81
CA ALA A 64 -2.40 1.29 -15.54
C ALA A 64 -3.53 1.81 -14.63
N GLY A 65 -3.17 2.44 -13.50
CA GLY A 65 -4.09 2.90 -12.46
C GLY A 65 -4.59 1.80 -11.51
N GLY A 66 -4.22 0.55 -11.74
CA GLY A 66 -4.61 -0.59 -10.91
C GLY A 66 -4.07 -0.48 -9.48
N ALA A 67 -4.80 -1.05 -8.53
CA ALA A 67 -4.45 -1.04 -7.11
C ALA A 67 -4.42 -2.48 -6.57
N ILE A 68 -3.48 -2.76 -5.68
CA ILE A 68 -3.35 -4.03 -4.96
C ILE A 68 -3.21 -3.72 -3.48
N ASP A 69 -4.05 -4.37 -2.67
CA ASP A 69 -3.94 -4.33 -1.22
C ASP A 69 -3.00 -5.41 -0.72
N ILE A 70 -2.12 -5.08 0.21
CA ILE A 70 -1.16 -6.02 0.79
C ILE A 70 -1.28 -5.93 2.30
N ARG A 71 -1.52 -7.07 2.95
CA ARG A 71 -1.57 -7.16 4.40
C ARG A 71 -0.23 -7.67 4.89
N VAL A 72 0.46 -6.84 5.66
CA VAL A 72 1.76 -7.16 6.25
C VAL A 72 1.72 -7.08 7.76
N LYS A 73 2.60 -7.82 8.41
CA LYS A 73 2.84 -7.76 9.86
C LYS A 73 4.30 -7.39 10.09
N GLY A 74 4.52 -6.30 10.82
CA GLY A 74 5.87 -5.91 11.25
C GLY A 74 6.39 -6.84 12.34
N ARG A 75 7.70 -7.07 12.34
CA ARG A 75 8.39 -7.75 13.44
C ARG A 75 8.54 -6.84 14.66
N GLU A 76 8.60 -5.54 14.45
CA GLU A 76 8.69 -4.54 15.51
C GLU A 76 7.29 -4.10 15.98
N PRO A 77 7.16 -3.53 17.19
CA PRO A 77 5.88 -3.03 17.68
C PRO A 77 5.32 -1.85 16.88
N ASN A 78 6.18 -1.14 16.16
CA ASN A 78 5.79 0.00 15.34
C ASN A 78 5.16 -0.46 14.03
N ARG A 79 4.20 0.33 13.53
CA ARG A 79 3.56 0.06 12.24
C ARG A 79 4.60 0.07 11.11
N PRO A 80 4.72 -0.99 10.29
CA PRO A 80 5.65 -1.00 9.16
C PRO A 80 5.25 0.03 8.11
N SER A 81 6.25 0.68 7.51
CA SER A 81 6.09 1.71 6.50
C SER A 81 6.88 1.35 5.25
N VAL A 82 6.27 1.57 4.07
CA VAL A 82 6.94 1.36 2.78
C VAL A 82 7.93 2.48 2.50
N ILE A 83 9.17 2.11 2.16
CA ILE A 83 10.20 3.01 1.65
C ILE A 83 9.98 3.19 0.14
N ARG A 84 9.20 4.23 -0.22
CA ARG A 84 8.77 4.47 -1.61
C ARG A 84 9.92 4.58 -2.60
N ASN A 85 11.04 5.20 -2.22
CA ASN A 85 12.18 5.41 -3.12
C ASN A 85 12.91 4.10 -3.48
N ASN A 86 12.68 3.03 -2.72
CA ASN A 86 13.26 1.71 -2.94
C ASN A 86 12.17 0.70 -3.39
N SER A 87 10.99 1.19 -3.77
CA SER A 87 9.85 0.35 -4.14
C SER A 87 9.37 0.73 -5.55
N HIS A 88 9.21 -0.26 -6.42
CA HIS A 88 8.94 -0.04 -7.83
C HIS A 88 8.15 -1.19 -8.46
N TRP A 89 7.62 -0.93 -9.64
CA TRP A 89 6.93 -1.89 -10.49
C TRP A 89 7.89 -2.38 -11.56
N THR A 90 7.83 -3.67 -11.88
CA THR A 90 8.50 -4.20 -13.07
C THR A 90 7.52 -4.82 -14.05
N ARG A 91 7.90 -4.78 -15.32
CA ARG A 91 7.29 -5.51 -16.42
C ARG A 91 8.33 -6.42 -17.04
N ASP A 92 8.14 -7.74 -16.93
CA ASP A 92 9.03 -8.75 -17.50
C ASP A 92 10.50 -8.52 -17.06
N GLY A 93 10.68 -8.15 -15.79
CA GLY A 93 11.97 -7.84 -15.18
C GLY A 93 12.53 -6.43 -15.47
N GLN A 94 11.86 -5.62 -16.29
CA GLN A 94 12.25 -4.23 -16.53
C GLN A 94 11.52 -3.27 -15.60
N ASP A 95 12.24 -2.36 -14.93
CA ASP A 95 11.65 -1.29 -14.12
C ASP A 95 10.77 -0.37 -14.99
N VAL A 96 9.51 -0.22 -14.59
CA VAL A 96 8.53 0.67 -15.25
C VAL A 96 8.13 1.86 -14.36
N GLY A 97 8.69 1.96 -13.15
CA GLY A 97 8.59 3.15 -12.32
C GLY A 97 8.11 2.90 -10.90
N PRO A 98 7.99 3.97 -10.10
CA PRO A 98 7.79 3.88 -8.68
C PRO A 98 6.39 3.43 -8.31
N VAL A 99 6.26 2.92 -7.08
CA VAL A 99 4.96 2.66 -6.48
C VAL A 99 4.31 3.94 -5.95
N ALA A 100 3.00 4.08 -6.18
CA ALA A 100 2.20 5.07 -5.47
C ALA A 100 1.46 4.39 -4.31
N LEU A 101 1.53 4.95 -3.10
CA LEU A 101 0.68 4.49 -2.00
C LEU A 101 -0.61 5.31 -2.01
N GLY A 102 -1.75 4.63 -2.09
CA GLY A 102 -3.07 5.25 -2.08
C GLY A 102 -3.75 5.20 -0.71
N PRO A 103 -4.81 6.01 -0.49
CA PRO A 103 -5.75 5.74 0.59
C PRO A 103 -6.51 4.43 0.30
N LEU A 104 -6.83 3.67 1.36
CA LEU A 104 -7.77 2.54 1.31
C LEU A 104 -9.05 2.99 0.57
N PRO A 105 -9.61 2.21 -0.37
CA PRO A 105 -10.99 2.43 -0.77
C PRO A 105 -11.89 2.20 0.47
N GLY A 106 -12.33 3.29 1.11
CA GLY A 106 -13.14 3.28 2.34
C GLY A 106 -12.59 4.09 3.52
N GLY A 107 -11.39 4.67 3.41
CA GLY A 107 -10.87 5.61 4.41
C GLY A 107 -11.52 6.98 4.27
N ALA A 108 -12.76 7.13 4.76
CA ALA A 108 -13.36 8.43 4.96
C ALA A 108 -12.42 9.28 5.84
N GLN A 109 -11.74 10.22 5.20
CA GLN A 109 -11.18 11.38 5.87
C GLN A 109 -12.35 12.06 6.59
N SER A 110 -12.49 11.81 7.88
CA SER A 110 -13.16 12.75 8.77
C SER A 110 -12.22 13.92 8.93
N GLU A 111 -12.08 14.70 7.86
CA GLU A 111 -11.39 15.96 7.88
C GLU A 111 -12.16 16.85 8.85
N GLY A 112 -11.48 17.18 9.95
CA GLY A 112 -12.01 18.03 10.98
C GLY A 112 -12.57 19.30 10.37
N LYS A 113 -13.88 19.52 10.55
CA LYS A 113 -14.49 20.84 10.39
C LYS A 113 -13.88 21.78 11.44
N ARG A 114 -12.72 22.35 11.10
CA ARG A 114 -12.18 23.53 11.76
C ARG A 114 -13.12 24.70 11.47
N GLY A 115 -13.72 25.23 12.53
CA GLY A 115 -13.87 26.67 12.72
C GLY A 115 -15.01 27.37 11.99
N ALA A 116 -16.25 27.13 12.42
CA ALA A 116 -17.30 28.14 12.25
C ALA A 116 -17.05 29.30 13.24
N ARG A 117 -16.23 30.29 12.85
CA ARG A 117 -16.14 31.58 13.53
C ARG A 117 -17.47 32.34 13.34
N LYS A 118 -18.41 32.22 14.28
CA LYS A 118 -19.48 33.21 14.44
C LYS A 118 -18.87 34.51 14.98
N ARG A 119 -18.49 35.42 14.08
CA ARG A 119 -18.26 36.82 14.44
C ARG A 119 -19.63 37.45 14.68
N GLY A 120 -19.93 37.80 15.93
CA GLY A 120 -21.04 38.65 16.28
C GLY A 120 -20.89 40.01 15.58
N ARG A 121 -21.89 40.38 14.79
CA ARG A 121 -22.02 41.72 14.21
C ARG A 121 -23.11 42.45 15.00
N THR A 122 -22.69 43.18 16.00
CA THR A 122 -23.46 44.26 16.64
C THR A 122 -23.33 45.52 15.79
N LYS A 123 -24.46 46.09 15.36
CA LYS A 123 -24.71 47.52 15.06
C LYS A 123 -26.24 47.61 14.88
N ARG A 124 -27.00 48.11 15.87
CA ARG A 124 -27.33 49.53 16.10
C ARG A 124 -27.64 50.30 14.81
N ALA A 125 -28.93 50.49 14.56
CA ALA A 125 -29.58 51.78 14.31
C ALA A 125 -31.05 51.61 14.72
#